data_AF-A0A838FMH6-F1
#
_entry.id   AF-A0A838FMH6-F1
#
_cell.length_a   1.000
_cell.length_b   1.000
_cell.length_c   1.000
_cell.angle_alpha   90.00
_cell.angle_beta   90.00
_cell.angle_gamma   90.00
#
_symmetry.space_group_name_H-M   'P 1'
#
loop_
_entity.id
_entity.type
_entity.pdbx_description
1 polymer ?
#
loop_
_entity_poly.entity_id
_entity_poly.type
_entity_poly.pdbx_seq_one_letter_code
_entity_poly.pdbx_strand_id
1 'polypeptide(L)' 'VEHGTSGILVPERDADALARELLRLMNEQVQLTALARNGAEAVAEKFEQSAQVRRLESHYLETVRRT' A
#
# COMPACT_ATOMS: atom_id res chain seq x y z
N VAL A 1 4.54 -0.07 -0.51
CA VAL A 1 4.31 1.00 0.49
C VAL A 1 5.01 2.25 0.01
N GLU A 2 4.41 3.42 0.21
CA GLU A 2 4.98 4.74 -0.07
C GLU A 2 5.16 5.49 1.26
N HIS A 3 6.37 5.98 1.51
CA HIS A 3 6.73 6.64 2.77
C HIS A 3 5.90 7.91 2.99
N GLY A 4 5.31 8.06 4.17
CA GLY A 4 4.50 9.22 4.58
C GLY A 4 3.07 9.20 4.05
N THR A 5 2.79 8.43 2.99
CA THR A 5 1.47 8.38 2.35
C THR A 5 0.68 7.14 2.73
N SER A 6 1.24 5.95 2.52
CA SER A 6 0.57 4.65 2.77
C SER A 6 1.29 3.79 3.82
N GLY A 7 2.36 4.32 4.41
CA GLY A 7 3.11 3.73 5.53
C GLY A 7 4.37 4.54 5.82
N ILE A 8 5.12 4.16 6.85
CA ILE A 8 6.42 4.76 7.16
C ILE A 8 7.52 3.74 6.85
N LEU A 9 8.54 4.19 6.13
CA LEU A 9 9.77 3.44 5.89
C LEU A 9 10.84 3.91 6.87
N VAL A 10 11.49 2.98 7.54
CA VAL A 10 12.61 3.21 8.44
C VAL A 10 13.82 2.39 7.98
N PRO A 11 15.06 2.81 8.31
CA PRO A 11 16.25 2.03 8.00
C PRO A 11 16.16 0.61 8.56
N GLU A 12 16.70 -0.35 7.81
CA GLU A 12 16.74 -1.74 8.27
C GLU A 12 17.56 -1.87 9.55
N ARG A 13 17.07 -2.68 10.48
CA ARG A 13 17.74 -3.00 11.76
C ARG A 13 17.97 -1.80 12.68
N ASP A 14 17.28 -0.69 12.44
CA ASP A 14 17.28 0.49 13.32
C ASP A 14 16.00 0.52 14.17
N ALA A 15 16.06 -0.14 15.32
CA ALA A 15 14.95 -0.19 16.26
C ALA A 15 14.63 1.19 16.86
N ASP A 16 15.63 2.06 17.01
CA ASP A 16 15.44 3.39 17.58
C ASP A 16 14.72 4.31 16.58
N ALA A 17 15.05 4.22 15.29
CA ALA A 17 14.33 4.92 14.23
C ALA A 17 12.87 4.47 14.15
N LEU A 18 12.61 3.17 14.27
CA LEU A 18 11.25 2.65 14.32
C LEU A 18 10.47 3.21 15.52
N ALA A 19 11.06 3.16 16.71
CA ALA A 19 10.42 3.66 17.93
C ALA A 19 10.11 5.16 17.85
N ARG A 20 11.05 5.97 17.33
CA ARG A 20 10.84 7.42 17.13
C ARG A 20 9.67 7.71 16.20
N GLU A 21 9.58 7.03 15.06
CA GLU A 21 8.48 7.24 14.12
C GLU A 21 7.13 6.78 14.68
N LEU A 22 7.10 5.67 15.41
CA LEU A 22 5.87 5.22 16.09
C LEU A 22 5.37 6.24 17.11
N LEU A 23 6.26 6.74 17.97
CA LEU A 23 5.91 7.75 18.96
C LEU A 23 5.44 9.05 18.31
N ARG A 24 6.10 9.48 17.22
CA ARG A 24 5.68 10.65 16.44
C ARG A 24 4.26 10.47 15.90
N LEU A 25 3.97 9.35 15.27
CA LEU A 25 2.64 9.04 14.71
C LEU A 25 1.54 8.98 15.78
N MET A 26 1.85 8.42 16.95
CA MET A 26 0.89 8.35 18.07
C MET A 26 0.50 9.73 18.59
N ASN A 27 1.39 10.73 18.49
CA ASN A 27 1.10 12.11 18.89
C ASN A 27 0.29 12.87 17.83
N GLU A 28 0.18 12.36 16.60
CA GLU A 28 -0.46 13.03 15.47
C GLU A 28 -1.66 12.19 14.96
N GLN A 29 -2.71 12.08 15.78
CA GLN A 29 -3.87 11.21 15.55
C GLN A 29 -4.53 11.37 14.16
N VAL A 30 -4.58 12.59 13.64
CA VAL A 30 -5.11 12.89 12.30
C VAL A 30 -4.23 12.28 11.21
N GLN A 31 -2.91 12.38 11.35
CA GLN A 31 -1.96 11.78 10.40
C GLN A 31 -1.99 10.26 10.47
N LEU A 32 -2.11 9.67 11.66
CA LEU A 32 -2.24 8.22 11.82
C LEU A 32 -3.49 7.68 11.11
N THR A 33 -4.62 8.36 11.25
CA THR A 33 -5.88 7.96 10.60
C THR A 33 -5.78 8.05 9.08
N ALA A 34 -5.18 9.13 8.56
CA ALA A 34 -4.95 9.29 7.13
C ALA A 34 -4.01 8.21 6.58
N LEU A 35 -2.90 7.93 7.28
CA LEU A 35 -1.93 6.91 6.92
C LEU A 35 -2.58 5.52 6.85
N ALA A 36 -3.41 5.18 7.83
CA ALA A 36 -4.12 3.90 7.89
C ALA A 36 -5.11 3.73 6.71
N ARG A 37 -5.90 4.77 6.41
CA ARG A 37 -6.84 4.76 5.27
C ARG A 37 -6.10 4.60 3.95
N ASN A 38 -5.11 5.45 3.70
CA ASN A 38 -4.32 5.43 2.47
C ASN A 38 -3.57 4.10 2.31
N GLY A 39 -3.11 3.50 3.42
CA GLY A 39 -2.52 2.16 3.43
C GLY A 39 -3.52 1.08 2.99
N ALA A 40 -4.74 1.11 3.52
CA ALA A 40 -5.80 0.18 3.13
C ALA A 40 -6.22 0.34 1.67
N GLU A 41 -6.39 1.58 1.19
CA GLU A 41 -6.68 1.89 -0.22
C GLU A 41 -5.58 1.37 -1.14
N ALA A 42 -4.30 1.65 -0.82
CA ALA A 42 -3.16 1.17 -1.61
C ALA A 42 -3.08 -0.37 -1.66
N VAL A 43 -3.50 -1.06 -0.59
CA VAL A 43 -3.59 -2.52 -0.57
C VAL A 43 -4.74 -3.00 -1.46
N ALA A 44 -5.91 -2.39 -1.36
CA ALA A 44 -7.06 -2.74 -2.19
C ALA A 44 -6.76 -2.55 -3.69
N GLU A 45 -6.15 -1.42 -4.07
CA GLU A 45 -5.81 -1.16 -5.48
C GLU A 45 -4.81 -2.16 -6.06
N LYS A 46 -3.80 -2.55 -5.26
CA LYS A 46 -2.67 -3.37 -5.76
C LYS A 46 -2.87 -4.87 -5.58
N PHE A 47 -3.66 -5.27 -4.59
CA PHE A 47 -3.75 -6.66 -4.14
C PHE A 47 -5.18 -7.19 -4.01
N GLU A 48 -6.23 -6.38 -4.24
CA GLU A 48 -7.56 -6.97 -4.31
C GLU A 48 -7.65 -7.91 -5.53
N GLN A 49 -7.93 -9.18 -5.26
CA GLN A 49 -7.87 -10.30 -6.22
C GLN A 49 -8.62 -10.02 -7.53
N SER A 50 -9.67 -9.18 -7.50
CA SER A 50 -10.47 -8.87 -8.68
C SER A 50 -9.71 -8.04 -9.72
N ALA A 51 -8.73 -7.21 -9.32
CA ALA A 51 -7.91 -6.43 -10.25
C ALA A 51 -6.85 -7.30 -10.96
N GLN A 52 -6.31 -8.31 -10.28
CA GLN A 52 -5.38 -9.26 -10.90
C GLN A 52 -6.09 -10.24 -11.85
N VAL A 53 -7.30 -10.70 -11.49
CA VAL A 53 -8.15 -11.52 -12.38
C VAL A 53 -8.51 -10.73 -13.65
N ARG A 54 -8.93 -9.45 -13.53
CA ARG A 54 -9.25 -8.61 -14.71
C ARG A 54 -8.07 -8.38 -15.66
N ARG A 55 -6.83 -8.24 -15.14
CA ARG A 55 -5.64 -8.16 -15.98
C ARG A 55 -5.37 -9.47 -16.71
N LEU A 56 -5.48 -10.59 -16.02
CA LEU A 56 -5.34 -11.91 -16.64
C LEU A 56 -6.40 -12.14 -17.74
N GLU A 57 -7.67 -11.80 -17.47
CA GLU A 57 -8.76 -11.87 -18.45
C GLU A 57 -8.52 -10.95 -19.66
N SER A 58 -7.99 -9.75 -19.45
CA SER A 58 -7.67 -8.83 -20.57
C SER A 58 -6.61 -9.40 -21.52
N HIS A 59 -5.58 -10.07 -20.99
CA HIS A 59 -4.57 -10.75 -21.81
C HIS A 59 -5.15 -11.96 -22.57
N TYR A 60 -6.04 -12.73 -21.97
CA TYR A 60 -6.76 -13.81 -22.67
C TYR A 60 -7.67 -13.27 -23.79
N LEU A 61 -8.44 -12.21 -23.51
CA LEU A 61 -9.33 -11.59 -24.49
C LEU A 61 -8.59 -10.94 -25.66
N GLU A 62 -7.43 -10.32 -25.42
CA GLU A 62 -6.57 -9.78 -26.47
C GLU A 62 -6.06 -10.88 -27.42
N THR A 63 -5.63 -12.01 -26.86
CA THR A 63 -5.10 -13.14 -27.63
C THR A 63 -6.19 -13.77 -28.50
N VAL A 64 -7.40 -13.95 -27.95
CA VAL A 64 -8.54 -14.51 -28.69
C VAL A 64 -8.99 -13.58 -29.82
N ARG A 65 -8.99 -12.25 -29.62
CA ARG A 65 -9.37 -11.28 -30.66
C ARG A 65 -8.36 -11.12 -31.80
N ARG A 66 -7.13 -11.61 -31.64
CA ARG A 66 -6.07 -11.57 -32.67
C ARG A 66 -6.04 -12.81 -33.56
N THR A 67 -6.99 -13.74 -33.39
CA THR A 67 -7.20 -14.93 -34.25
C THR A 67 -8.45 -14.71 -35.08
#